data_AF-A0A9Q4FEW6-F1
#
_entry.id   AF-A0A9Q4FEW6-F1
#
_cell.length_a   1.000
_cell.length_b   1.000
_cell.length_c   1.000
_cell.angle_alpha   90.00
_cell.angle_beta   90.00
_cell.angle_gamma   90.00
#
_symmetry.space_group_name_H-M   'P 1'
#
loop_
_entity.id
_entity.type
_entity.pdbx_description
1 polymer ?
#
loop_
_entity_poly.entity_id
_entity_poly.type
_entity_poly.pdbx_seq_one_letter_code
_entity_poly.pdbx_strand_id
1 'polypeptide(L)'
;PNSERSAFGEWLNRDQRSERIGEYLDILQQLLTHNANGLDYQGRYFQLENAGVARRELPAPTLVLDDSQSHTLLAAHAHTCLLAPSHPKVLAKHIQRWKAIQPSLAFACTFGLILGDSEDLAWEHAAALLPVPALPDEPLATLPRARHPLRQWEVHPNLLQRAPGQPLI
;
A
#
# COMPACT_ATOMS: atom_id res chain seq x y z
N PRO A 1 -11.14 -10.95 -15.94
CA PRO A 1 -10.02 -10.89 -14.97
C PRO A 1 -9.73 -12.20 -14.18
N ASN A 2 -10.17 -13.38 -14.65
CA ASN A 2 -10.01 -14.66 -13.94
C ASN A 2 -8.93 -15.60 -14.52
N SER A 3 -8.15 -15.17 -15.51
CA SER A 3 -7.26 -16.06 -16.27
C SER A 3 -6.01 -16.51 -15.52
N GLU A 4 -5.48 -15.72 -14.58
CA GLU A 4 -4.24 -16.06 -13.87
C GLU A 4 -4.44 -17.09 -12.74
N ARG A 5 -5.64 -17.16 -12.16
CA ARG A 5 -5.95 -18.11 -11.07
C ARG A 5 -6.03 -19.56 -11.54
N SER A 6 -6.30 -19.77 -12.83
CA SER A 6 -6.43 -21.11 -13.42
C SER A 6 -5.08 -21.73 -13.79
N ALA A 7 -3.99 -20.96 -13.82
CA ALA A 7 -2.70 -21.44 -14.31
C ALA A 7 -2.02 -22.47 -13.39
N PHE A 8 -2.41 -22.53 -12.11
CA PHE A 8 -1.75 -23.37 -11.10
C PHE A 8 -2.64 -24.47 -10.51
N GLY A 9 -3.83 -24.72 -11.09
CA GLY A 9 -4.67 -25.88 -10.77
C GLY A 9 -5.28 -25.93 -9.35
N GLU A 10 -4.94 -25.00 -8.45
CA GLU A 10 -5.37 -25.01 -7.06
C GLU A 10 -6.40 -23.93 -6.75
N TRP A 11 -7.57 -24.37 -6.25
CA TRP A 11 -8.61 -23.48 -5.73
C TRP A 11 -8.42 -23.30 -4.22
N LEU A 12 -7.56 -22.36 -3.83
CA LEU A 12 -7.41 -21.95 -2.44
C LEU A 12 -8.38 -20.82 -2.10
N ASN A 13 -9.02 -20.92 -0.94
CA ASN A 13 -9.83 -19.82 -0.40
C ASN A 13 -8.93 -18.65 0.10
N ARG A 14 -9.52 -17.54 0.56
CA ARG A 14 -8.74 -16.37 1.00
C ARG A 14 -7.78 -16.71 2.15
N ASP A 15 -8.24 -17.47 3.14
CA ASP A 15 -7.47 -17.76 4.34
C ASP A 15 -6.32 -18.72 4.02
N GLN A 16 -6.59 -19.77 3.25
CA GLN A 16 -5.57 -20.70 2.78
C GLN A 16 -4.49 -20.01 1.93
N ARG A 17 -4.87 -19.01 1.12
CA ARG A 17 -3.89 -18.19 0.39
C ARG A 17 -3.01 -17.41 1.36
N SER A 18 -3.59 -16.78 2.39
CA SER A 18 -2.80 -16.07 3.40
C SER A 18 -1.88 -17.00 4.20
N GLU A 19 -2.36 -18.18 4.60
CA GLU A 19 -1.51 -19.18 5.28
C GLU A 19 -0.34 -19.61 4.39
N ARG A 20 -0.60 -19.93 3.12
CA ARG A 20 0.45 -20.33 2.17
C ARG A 20 1.46 -19.22 1.91
N ILE A 21 1.01 -17.96 1.79
CA ILE A 21 1.92 -16.82 1.64
C ILE A 21 2.78 -16.67 2.89
N GLY A 22 2.20 -16.82 4.09
CA GLY A 22 2.95 -16.76 5.35
C GLY A 22 4.05 -17.82 5.39
N GLU A 23 3.69 -19.07 5.10
CA GLU A 23 4.64 -20.19 5.06
C GLU A 23 5.78 -19.94 4.05
N TYR A 24 5.44 -19.41 2.87
CA TYR A 24 6.44 -19.05 1.86
C TYR A 24 7.38 -17.93 2.34
N LEU A 25 6.85 -16.87 2.98
CA LEU A 25 7.64 -15.75 3.47
C LEU A 25 8.57 -16.17 4.61
N ASP A 26 8.12 -17.08 5.48
CA ASP A 26 8.96 -17.67 6.54
C ASP A 26 10.14 -18.44 5.96
N ILE A 27 9.88 -19.30 4.98
CA ILE A 27 10.92 -20.04 4.26
C ILE A 27 11.90 -19.06 3.59
N LEU A 28 11.38 -18.06 2.88
CA LEU A 28 12.19 -17.09 2.16
C LEU A 28 13.10 -16.31 3.12
N GLN A 29 12.60 -15.85 4.27
CA GLN A 29 13.40 -15.17 5.27
C GLN A 29 14.49 -16.07 5.85
N GLN A 30 14.20 -17.35 6.09
CA GLN A 30 15.19 -18.32 6.57
C GLN A 30 16.27 -18.61 5.53
N LEU A 31 15.91 -18.73 4.25
CA LEU A 31 16.85 -18.94 3.16
C LEU A 31 17.74 -17.73 2.89
N LEU A 32 17.23 -16.52 3.12
CA LEU A 32 17.98 -15.26 2.94
C LEU A 32 18.78 -14.87 4.18
N THR A 33 18.48 -15.44 5.34
CA THR A 33 19.31 -15.32 6.54
C THR A 33 20.45 -16.33 6.44
N HIS A 34 21.67 -15.93 6.81
CA HIS A 34 22.85 -16.79 6.68
C HIS A 34 22.62 -18.14 7.38
N ASN A 35 22.58 -19.22 6.58
CA ASN A 35 22.51 -20.60 7.06
C ASN A 35 23.51 -21.46 6.29
N ALA A 36 24.58 -21.87 6.98
CA ALA A 36 25.65 -22.68 6.39
C ALA A 36 25.24 -24.15 6.13
N ASN A 37 24.15 -24.63 6.73
CA ASN A 37 23.82 -26.05 6.78
C ASN A 37 22.64 -26.45 5.88
N GLY A 38 22.18 -25.55 5.01
CA GLY A 38 20.93 -25.74 4.26
C GLY A 38 19.69 -25.64 5.17
N LEU A 39 18.51 -25.58 4.56
CA LEU A 39 17.21 -25.48 5.22
C LEU A 39 16.38 -26.72 4.89
N ASP A 40 16.07 -27.49 5.92
CA ASP A 40 15.00 -28.47 5.89
C ASP A 40 13.73 -27.80 6.42
N TYR A 41 12.61 -27.97 5.72
CA TYR A 41 11.33 -27.37 6.09
C TYR A 41 10.19 -28.36 5.85
N GLN A 42 9.33 -28.53 6.85
CA GLN A 42 8.17 -29.41 6.79
C GLN A 42 6.93 -28.63 7.24
N GLY A 43 6.27 -27.99 6.29
CA GLY A 43 5.06 -27.21 6.51
C GLY A 43 3.83 -27.84 5.89
N ARG A 44 2.72 -27.09 5.95
CA ARG A 44 1.43 -27.53 5.41
C ARG A 44 1.40 -27.41 3.89
N TYR A 45 2.10 -26.42 3.34
CA TYR A 45 2.08 -26.09 1.91
C TYR A 45 3.40 -26.38 1.21
N PHE A 46 4.53 -26.43 1.94
CA PHE A 46 5.86 -26.62 1.39
C PHE A 46 6.63 -27.68 2.19
N GLN A 47 7.39 -28.48 1.45
CA GLN A 47 8.37 -29.42 2.00
C GLN A 47 9.70 -29.19 1.27
N LEU A 48 10.76 -28.96 2.04
CA LEU A 48 12.09 -28.70 1.55
C LEU A 48 13.08 -29.63 2.25
N GLU A 49 14.02 -30.14 1.49
CA GLU A 49 15.16 -30.92 1.98
C GLU A 49 16.44 -30.29 1.43
N ASN A 50 17.35 -29.96 2.33
CA ASN A 50 18.64 -29.32 2.08
C ASN A 50 18.54 -28.11 1.14
N ALA A 51 17.51 -27.26 1.33
CA ALA A 51 17.33 -26.08 0.50
C ALA A 51 18.36 -25.02 0.86
N GLY A 52 19.03 -24.46 -0.14
CA GLY A 52 20.02 -23.42 0.08
C GLY A 52 20.13 -22.50 -1.12
N VAL A 53 20.40 -21.22 -0.88
CA VAL A 53 20.76 -20.30 -1.94
C VAL A 53 22.28 -20.35 -2.10
N ALA A 54 22.76 -20.96 -3.18
CA ALA A 54 24.19 -21.15 -3.46
C ALA A 54 24.97 -19.85 -3.75
N ARG A 55 24.52 -18.68 -3.27
CA ARG A 55 25.08 -17.39 -3.64
C ARG A 55 25.13 -16.44 -2.45
N ARG A 56 26.32 -15.82 -2.34
CA ARG A 56 26.70 -14.56 -1.68
C ARG A 56 25.76 -14.09 -0.56
N GLU A 57 26.34 -13.87 0.61
CA GLU A 57 25.69 -13.17 1.72
C GLU A 57 25.04 -11.87 1.23
N LEU A 58 23.71 -11.90 1.16
CA LEU A 58 22.88 -10.75 0.89
C LEU A 58 21.99 -10.56 2.11
N PRO A 59 21.91 -9.34 2.67
CA PRO A 59 20.96 -9.09 3.74
C PRO A 59 19.54 -9.35 3.22
N ALA A 60 18.69 -9.93 4.06
CA ALA A 60 17.30 -10.15 3.72
C ALA A 60 16.63 -8.79 3.39
N PRO A 61 15.90 -8.68 2.27
CA PRO A 61 15.28 -7.43 1.89
C PRO A 61 14.13 -7.09 2.85
N THR A 62 13.95 -5.79 3.09
CA THR A 62 12.76 -5.27 3.77
C THR A 62 11.51 -5.66 3.01
N LEU A 63 10.57 -6.32 3.69
CA LEU A 63 9.32 -6.77 3.06
C LEU A 63 8.25 -5.69 3.10
N VAL A 64 7.71 -5.38 1.92
CA VAL A 64 6.56 -4.49 1.72
C VAL A 64 5.37 -5.34 1.31
N LEU A 65 4.29 -5.26 2.08
CA LEU A 65 3.04 -5.96 1.80
C LEU A 65 1.90 -4.94 1.74
N ASP A 66 0.93 -5.16 0.87
CA ASP A 66 -0.21 -4.26 0.72
C ASP A 66 -1.34 -4.53 1.75
N ASP A 67 -2.22 -3.56 1.93
CA ASP A 67 -3.34 -3.62 2.89
C ASP A 67 -4.50 -4.56 2.47
N SER A 68 -4.39 -5.25 1.34
CA SER A 68 -5.35 -6.31 0.96
C SER A 68 -5.06 -7.66 1.62
N GLN A 69 -3.84 -7.83 2.12
CA GLN A 69 -3.40 -9.02 2.85
C GLN A 69 -4.08 -9.15 4.22
N SER A 70 -4.02 -10.34 4.82
CA SER A 70 -4.61 -10.55 6.15
C SER A 70 -3.83 -9.80 7.22
N HIS A 71 -4.53 -9.40 8.30
CA HIS A 71 -3.87 -8.71 9.42
C HIS A 71 -2.76 -9.53 10.05
N THR A 72 -2.96 -10.84 10.17
CA THR A 72 -1.96 -11.76 10.71
C THR A 72 -0.71 -11.81 9.84
N LEU A 73 -0.86 -11.86 8.51
CA LEU A 73 0.28 -11.88 7.58
C LEU A 73 1.09 -10.57 7.66
N LEU A 74 0.39 -9.44 7.65
CA LEU A 74 1.03 -8.12 7.77
C LEU A 74 1.77 -7.99 9.10
N ALA A 75 1.15 -8.38 10.21
CA ALA A 75 1.76 -8.33 11.54
C ALA A 75 3.01 -9.22 11.66
N ALA A 76 3.02 -10.38 11.00
CA ALA A 76 4.11 -11.34 11.08
C ALA A 76 5.30 -10.98 10.17
N HIS A 77 5.06 -10.50 8.94
CA HIS A 77 6.14 -10.41 7.94
C HIS A 77 6.37 -9.00 7.39
N ALA A 78 5.42 -8.07 7.49
CA ALA A 78 5.57 -6.76 6.88
C ALA A 78 6.46 -5.86 7.72
N HIS A 79 7.42 -5.24 7.04
CA HIS A 79 8.17 -4.11 7.58
C HIS A 79 7.49 -2.79 7.19
N THR A 80 6.89 -2.75 5.98
CA THR A 80 6.10 -1.62 5.50
C THR A 80 4.78 -2.12 4.94
N CYS A 81 3.69 -1.48 5.34
CA CYS A 81 2.36 -1.69 4.77
C CYS A 81 2.10 -0.65 3.67
N LEU A 82 1.88 -1.12 2.44
CA LEU A 82 1.47 -0.27 1.32
C LEU A 82 -0.04 -0.09 1.36
N LEU A 83 -0.48 1.13 1.67
CA LEU A 83 -1.89 1.50 1.77
C LEU A 83 -2.44 1.91 0.41
N ALA A 84 -3.68 1.52 0.13
CA ALA A 84 -4.41 2.04 -1.02
C ALA A 84 -4.63 3.56 -0.89
N PRO A 85 -4.45 4.34 -1.97
CA PRO A 85 -4.64 5.78 -1.93
C PRO A 85 -6.09 6.14 -1.58
N SER A 86 -6.24 7.05 -0.64
CA SER A 86 -7.54 7.58 -0.24
C SER A 86 -7.39 8.99 0.35
N HIS A 87 -8.51 9.61 0.69
CA HIS A 87 -8.51 10.91 1.33
C HIS A 87 -7.63 10.92 2.60
N PRO A 88 -6.80 11.95 2.87
CA PRO A 88 -5.83 11.94 3.96
C PRO A 88 -6.41 11.60 5.35
N LYS A 89 -7.62 12.06 5.66
CA LYS A 89 -8.32 11.71 6.91
C LYS A 89 -8.63 10.21 7.04
N VAL A 90 -8.92 9.53 5.92
CA VAL A 90 -9.18 8.08 5.89
C VAL A 90 -7.86 7.33 6.10
N LEU A 91 -6.81 7.72 5.39
CA LEU A 91 -5.46 7.17 5.58
C LEU A 91 -4.97 7.33 7.03
N ALA A 92 -5.14 8.50 7.63
CA ALA A 92 -4.74 8.75 9.02
C ALA A 92 -5.42 7.79 9.99
N LYS A 93 -6.74 7.56 9.84
CA LYS A 93 -7.48 6.59 10.66
C LYS A 93 -6.98 5.15 10.41
N HIS A 94 -6.67 4.81 9.17
CA HIS A 94 -6.18 3.47 8.84
C HIS A 94 -4.80 3.22 9.47
N ILE A 95 -3.88 4.18 9.35
CA ILE A 95 -2.56 4.15 10.00
C ILE A 95 -2.69 4.01 11.52
N GLN A 96 -3.59 4.76 12.15
CA GLN A 96 -3.81 4.68 13.59
C GLN A 96 -4.26 3.28 14.05
N ARG A 97 -5.16 2.64 13.29
CA ARG A 97 -5.61 1.27 13.59
C ARG A 97 -4.46 0.27 13.52
N TRP A 98 -3.62 0.39 12.50
CA TRP A 98 -2.45 -0.47 12.36
C TRP A 98 -1.42 -0.24 13.44
N LYS A 99 -1.11 1.02 13.78
CA LYS A 99 -0.17 1.34 14.86
C LYS A 99 -0.62 0.86 16.23
N ALA A 100 -1.93 0.73 16.46
CA ALA A 100 -2.44 0.13 17.69
C ALA A 100 -2.13 -1.38 17.81
N ILE A 101 -1.96 -2.07 16.67
CA ILE A 101 -1.65 -3.50 16.62
C ILE A 101 -0.13 -3.72 16.53
N GLN A 102 0.54 -2.95 15.67
CA GLN A 102 1.98 -3.05 15.39
C GLN A 102 2.60 -1.64 15.33
N PRO A 103 3.08 -1.12 16.47
CA PRO A 103 3.60 0.26 16.56
C PRO A 103 4.81 0.54 15.66
N SER A 104 5.59 -0.50 15.34
CA SER A 104 6.81 -0.42 14.51
C SER A 104 6.54 -0.48 13.00
N LEU A 105 5.31 -0.77 12.58
CA LEU A 105 4.97 -0.91 11.16
C LEU A 105 5.13 0.45 10.44
N ALA A 106 5.94 0.46 9.37
CA ALA A 106 6.02 1.61 8.49
C ALA A 106 4.88 1.60 7.48
N PHE A 107 4.57 2.76 6.90
CA PHE A 107 3.49 2.90 5.91
C PHE A 107 3.99 3.59 4.67
N ALA A 108 3.54 3.11 3.51
CA ALA A 108 3.73 3.75 2.22
C ALA A 108 2.36 3.93 1.55
N CYS A 109 2.24 4.92 0.67
CA CYS A 109 1.05 5.15 -0.15
C CYS A 109 1.50 5.76 -1.47
N THR A 110 0.93 5.31 -2.59
CA THR A 110 1.26 5.82 -3.92
C THR A 110 0.28 6.92 -4.31
N PHE A 111 0.80 8.07 -4.73
CA PHE A 111 0.00 9.17 -5.26
C PHE A 111 0.49 9.55 -6.67
N GLY A 112 -0.45 9.80 -7.58
CA GLY A 112 -0.15 10.44 -8.85
C GLY A 112 0.02 11.95 -8.65
N LEU A 113 1.07 12.52 -9.24
CA LEU A 113 1.32 13.96 -9.20
C LEU A 113 1.06 14.56 -10.59
N ILE A 114 0.29 15.64 -10.65
CA ILE A 114 0.08 16.45 -11.85
C ILE A 114 0.67 17.82 -11.56
N LEU A 115 1.66 18.21 -12.36
CA LEU A 115 2.43 19.43 -12.19
C LEU A 115 2.12 20.39 -13.34
N GLY A 116 2.20 21.69 -13.05
CA GLY A 116 2.07 22.78 -14.02
C GLY A 116 2.77 24.03 -13.51
N ASP A 117 3.15 24.92 -14.42
CA ASP A 117 3.83 26.18 -14.09
C ASP A 117 2.93 27.16 -13.30
N SER A 118 1.62 26.90 -13.31
CA SER A 118 0.63 27.52 -12.44
C SER A 118 -0.39 26.49 -11.98
N GLU A 119 -1.14 26.83 -10.93
CA GLU A 119 -2.26 26.02 -10.43
C GLU A 119 -3.29 25.75 -11.54
N ASP A 120 -3.65 26.77 -12.31
CA ASP A 120 -4.65 26.65 -13.38
C ASP A 120 -4.16 25.71 -14.49
N LEU A 121 -2.89 25.81 -14.91
CA LEU A 121 -2.30 24.90 -15.88
C LEU A 121 -2.26 23.44 -15.37
N ALA A 122 -1.95 23.23 -14.09
CA ALA A 122 -1.97 21.89 -13.49
C ALA A 122 -3.39 21.28 -13.51
N TRP A 123 -4.41 22.09 -13.28
CA TRP A 123 -5.81 21.65 -13.34
C TRP A 123 -6.29 21.40 -14.77
N GLU A 124 -5.88 22.21 -15.74
CA GLU A 124 -6.13 21.95 -17.17
C GLU A 124 -5.48 20.63 -17.62
N HIS A 125 -4.22 20.38 -17.23
CA HIS A 125 -3.56 19.09 -17.46
C HIS A 125 -4.33 17.92 -16.82
N ALA A 126 -4.83 18.10 -15.60
CA ALA A 126 -5.64 17.08 -14.94
C ALA A 126 -6.95 16.80 -15.67
N ALA A 127 -7.62 17.84 -16.19
CA ALA A 127 -8.84 17.72 -16.99
C ALA A 127 -8.62 16.90 -18.27
N ALA A 128 -7.45 17.04 -18.89
CA ALA A 128 -7.10 16.31 -20.11
C ALA A 128 -6.76 14.84 -19.84
N LEU A 129 -6.22 14.52 -18.65
CA LEU A 129 -5.74 13.18 -18.31
C LEU A 129 -6.78 12.31 -17.59
N LEU A 130 -7.67 12.93 -16.81
CA LEU A 130 -8.58 12.23 -15.92
C LEU A 130 -10.04 12.38 -16.38
N PRO A 131 -10.84 11.32 -16.25
CA PRO A 131 -12.27 11.42 -16.49
C PRO A 131 -12.88 12.43 -15.52
N VAL A 132 -13.57 13.42 -16.05
CA VAL A 132 -14.28 14.43 -15.27
C VAL A 132 -15.60 13.83 -14.76
N PRO A 133 -15.78 13.63 -13.45
CA PRO A 133 -17.08 13.23 -12.91
C PRO A 133 -18.08 14.39 -13.07
N ALA A 134 -19.34 14.07 -13.34
CA ALA A 134 -20.41 15.06 -13.30
C ALA A 134 -20.54 15.63 -11.87
N LEU A 135 -20.66 16.95 -11.75
CA LEU A 135 -20.92 17.60 -10.48
C LEU A 135 -22.34 17.22 -10.00
N PRO A 136 -22.56 17.01 -8.69
CA PRO A 136 -23.90 16.81 -8.16
C PRO A 136 -24.75 18.08 -8.33
N ASP A 137 -26.06 17.92 -8.55
CA ASP A 137 -27.02 19.02 -8.78
C ASP A 137 -27.32 19.87 -7.53
N GLU A 138 -26.87 19.43 -6.36
CA GLU A 138 -27.13 20.13 -5.10
C GLU A 138 -26.26 21.40 -4.93
N PRO A 139 -26.81 22.49 -4.38
CA PRO A 139 -26.06 23.72 -4.17
C PRO A 139 -25.03 23.54 -3.03
N LEU A 140 -23.78 23.28 -3.42
CA LEU A 140 -22.64 23.27 -2.51
C LEU A 140 -22.21 24.71 -2.17
N ALA A 141 -21.94 24.98 -0.89
CA ALA A 141 -21.35 26.25 -0.46
C ALA A 141 -19.91 26.36 -1.02
N THR A 142 -19.73 27.20 -2.03
CA THR A 142 -18.45 27.36 -2.74
C THR A 142 -17.71 28.63 -2.33
N LEU A 143 -16.40 28.53 -2.13
CA LEU A 143 -15.51 29.69 -2.21
C LEU A 143 -15.54 30.23 -3.67
N PRO A 144 -15.46 31.56 -3.87
CA PRO A 144 -15.59 32.17 -5.19
C PRO A 144 -14.30 31.98 -6.00
N ARG A 145 -14.13 30.80 -6.59
CA ARG A 145 -13.15 30.54 -7.66
C ARG A 145 -13.80 29.67 -8.74
N ALA A 146 -13.38 29.88 -9.99
CA ALA A 146 -13.93 29.19 -11.16
C ALA A 146 -13.80 27.67 -10.95
N ARG A 147 -14.95 26.98 -11.01
CA ARG A 147 -15.07 25.57 -10.63
C ARG A 147 -14.34 24.70 -11.65
N HIS A 148 -13.32 23.95 -11.21
CA HIS A 148 -12.87 22.77 -11.93
C HIS A 148 -13.41 21.52 -11.23
N PRO A 149 -14.16 20.63 -11.91
CA PRO A 149 -14.84 19.49 -11.29
C PRO A 149 -13.92 18.49 -10.58
N LEU A 150 -12.63 18.46 -10.92
CA LEU A 150 -11.64 17.64 -10.22
C LEU A 150 -11.13 18.25 -8.88
N ARG A 151 -11.45 19.54 -8.58
CA ARG A 151 -11.02 20.26 -7.36
C ARG A 151 -11.78 19.88 -6.09
N GLN A 152 -12.73 18.95 -6.15
CA GLN A 152 -13.59 18.57 -5.03
C GLN A 152 -12.84 17.99 -3.79
N TRP A 153 -11.60 17.54 -3.96
CA TRP A 153 -10.76 17.00 -2.87
C TRP A 153 -9.42 17.73 -2.72
N GLU A 154 -9.34 18.97 -3.21
CA GLU A 154 -8.11 19.77 -3.18
C GLU A 154 -7.65 20.04 -1.74
N VAL A 155 -6.43 19.62 -1.44
CA VAL A 155 -5.73 19.97 -0.19
C VAL A 155 -4.59 20.90 -0.58
N HIS A 156 -4.76 22.20 -0.36
CA HIS A 156 -3.70 23.15 -0.66
C HIS A 156 -2.55 22.97 0.34
N PRO A 157 -1.31 22.73 -0.12
CA PRO A 157 -0.16 22.58 0.77
C PRO A 157 0.10 23.86 1.59
N ASN A 158 -0.22 25.03 1.04
CA ASN A 158 -0.13 26.34 1.71
C ASN A 158 -1.22 26.56 2.78
N LEU A 159 -2.33 25.80 2.69
CA LEU A 159 -3.40 25.83 3.69
C LEU A 159 -3.35 24.63 4.64
N LEU A 160 -2.35 23.76 4.48
CA LEU A 160 -2.18 22.57 5.31
C LEU A 160 -1.56 22.95 6.65
N GLN A 161 -2.40 23.15 7.66
CA GLN A 161 -1.94 23.25 9.05
C GLN A 161 -1.64 21.85 9.60
N ARG A 162 -0.38 21.59 9.94
CA ARG A 162 0.04 20.30 10.53
C ARG A 162 -0.32 20.20 12.02
N ALA A 163 -0.55 21.32 12.69
CA ALA A 163 -1.02 21.42 14.07
C ALA A 163 -2.04 22.57 14.22
N PRO A 164 -3.02 22.47 15.15
CA PRO A 164 -3.95 23.56 15.42
C PRO A 164 -3.22 24.85 15.80
N GLY A 165 -3.50 25.96 15.09
CA GLY A 165 -2.90 27.27 15.39
C GLY A 165 -1.58 27.57 14.67
N GLN A 166 -1.13 26.71 13.75
CA GLN A 166 0.03 26.99 12.93
C GLN A 166 -0.32 28.04 11.84
N PRO A 167 0.52 29.06 11.60
CA PRO A 167 0.26 30.04 10.55
C PRO A 167 0.22 29.34 9.17
N LEU A 168 -0.66 29.85 8.30
CA LEU A 168 -0.70 29.45 6.90
C LEU A 168 0.60 29.94 6.24
N ILE A 169 1.25 29.09 5.43
CA ILE A 169 2.47 29.44 4.68
C ILE A 169 2.07 29.98 3.31
#